data_AF-A0AAD4YL37-F1
#
_entry.id   AF-A0AAD4YL37-F1
#
_cell.length_a   1.000
_cell.length_b   1.000
_cell.length_c   1.000
_cell.angle_alpha   90.00
_cell.angle_beta   90.00
_cell.angle_gamma   90.00
#
_symmetry.space_group_name_H-M   'P 1'
#
loop_
_entity.id
_entity.type
_entity.pdbx_description
1 polymer ?
#
loop_
_entity_poly.entity_id
_entity_poly.type
_entity_poly.pdbx_seq_one_letter_code
_entity_poly.pdbx_strand_id
1 'polypeptide(L)'
;MTTEEEDNGTSSTRGGSTRRVLSNDIMTRQWRPALKGLHRCHENLCLELSGYYGWSDSFQSKGAEPHGLSGGLCMFWKHGPQVELVKYAEFYIEVVIHDDEKKVKWHLLAIYASTNERVHCGQWHTLNKKILRYTEPCIVVGNFSDILDSSEKAGGDPRTEQSMAAFRRFLSESMLLHLGFDGYPFTCRNRRESGLIQVRLDRGLASEKWLEPYPKARMMHQILPEKL
;
A
#
# COMPACT_ATOMS: atom_id res chain seq x y z
N MET A 1 0.34 -23.01 -60.38
CA MET A 1 1.42 -22.99 -59.36
C MET A 1 0.82 -22.35 -58.13
N THR A 2 0.33 -23.22 -57.25
CA THR A 2 -0.27 -22.94 -55.94
C THR A 2 0.69 -23.52 -54.91
N THR A 3 1.08 -22.73 -53.92
CA THR A 3 1.78 -23.12 -52.69
C THR A 3 1.44 -22.00 -51.68
N GLU A 4 0.43 -22.13 -50.81
CA GLU A 4 0.43 -22.83 -49.49
C GLU A 4 1.64 -22.40 -48.64
N GLU A 5 1.50 -21.40 -47.78
CA GLU A 5 1.11 -21.47 -46.35
C GLU A 5 1.99 -22.39 -45.50
N GLU A 6 2.87 -21.81 -44.68
CA GLU A 6 3.25 -22.30 -43.34
C GLU A 6 3.80 -21.10 -42.53
N ASP A 7 2.92 -20.43 -41.78
CA ASP A 7 3.27 -19.44 -40.75
C ASP A 7 3.23 -20.16 -39.39
N ASN A 8 4.39 -20.59 -38.92
CA ASN A 8 4.52 -21.31 -37.65
C ASN A 8 4.74 -20.30 -36.51
N GLY A 9 3.65 -19.99 -35.81
CA GLY A 9 3.63 -19.13 -34.65
C GLY A 9 4.45 -19.68 -33.47
N THR A 10 4.99 -18.76 -32.68
CA THR A 10 5.17 -19.01 -31.24
C THR A 10 4.99 -17.71 -30.47
N SER A 11 3.75 -17.45 -30.07
CA SER A 11 3.37 -16.42 -29.12
C SER A 11 3.73 -16.88 -27.70
N SER A 12 4.81 -16.34 -27.14
CA SER A 12 5.16 -16.52 -25.73
C SER A 12 4.52 -15.40 -24.88
N THR A 13 3.23 -15.54 -24.56
CA THR A 13 2.55 -14.74 -23.54
C THR A 13 2.81 -15.31 -22.15
N ARG A 14 3.91 -14.92 -21.50
CA ARG A 14 4.11 -15.16 -20.04
C ARG A 14 3.66 -13.95 -19.22
N GLY A 15 2.35 -13.75 -19.15
CA GLY A 15 1.71 -12.85 -18.20
C GLY A 15 1.49 -13.54 -16.86
N GLY A 16 2.51 -13.55 -15.99
CA GLY A 16 2.35 -13.97 -14.59
C GLY A 16 1.51 -12.93 -13.84
N SER A 17 0.20 -13.17 -13.71
CA SER A 17 -0.71 -12.30 -12.96
C SER A 17 -0.29 -12.25 -11.49
N THR A 18 0.24 -11.10 -11.06
CA THR A 18 0.50 -10.82 -9.65
C THR A 18 -0.84 -10.52 -8.99
N ARG A 19 -1.39 -11.49 -8.25
CA ARG A 19 -2.63 -11.29 -7.47
C ARG A 19 -2.27 -10.62 -6.15
N ARG A 20 -2.59 -9.33 -6.02
CA ARG A 20 -2.54 -8.59 -4.75
C ARG A 20 -3.87 -8.79 -4.03
N VAL A 21 -3.84 -9.40 -2.85
CA VAL A 21 -5.05 -9.89 -2.17
C VAL A 21 -5.30 -9.19 -0.83
N LEU A 22 -4.50 -8.20 -0.42
CA LEU A 22 -4.74 -7.54 0.87
C LEU A 22 -5.31 -6.14 0.77
N SER A 23 -6.34 -5.87 1.56
CA SER A 23 -6.63 -4.53 2.06
C SER A 23 -5.76 -4.25 3.29
N ASN A 24 -5.30 -3.01 3.38
CA ASN A 24 -4.51 -2.53 4.50
C ASN A 24 -5.40 -1.66 5.37
N ASP A 25 -6.16 -2.27 6.27
CA ASP A 25 -6.99 -1.51 7.20
C ASP A 25 -6.15 -1.16 8.43
N ILE A 26 -6.04 0.12 8.77
CA ILE A 26 -5.69 0.51 10.14
C ILE A 26 -6.94 0.32 10.98
N MET A 27 -6.92 -0.56 11.99
CA MET A 27 -8.02 -0.64 12.95
C MET A 27 -7.81 0.36 14.09
N THR A 28 -8.34 1.57 13.92
CA THR A 28 -8.81 2.36 15.07
C THR A 28 -10.33 2.20 15.15
N ARG A 29 -10.94 2.30 16.33
CA ARG A 29 -12.39 2.04 16.52
C ARG A 29 -13.31 2.89 15.63
N GLN A 30 -12.81 3.97 15.01
CA GLN A 30 -13.58 4.88 14.16
C GLN A 30 -13.07 4.99 12.70
N TRP A 31 -11.92 4.43 12.34
CA TRP A 31 -11.29 4.63 11.03
C TRP A 31 -10.86 3.30 10.42
N ARG A 32 -11.19 3.04 9.15
CA ARG A 32 -10.76 1.85 8.36
C ARG A 32 -10.41 2.23 6.92
N PRO A 33 -9.29 2.89 6.67
CA PRO A 33 -8.92 3.23 5.30
C PRO A 33 -8.52 1.93 4.63
N ALA A 34 -9.20 1.55 3.56
CA ALA A 34 -8.66 0.52 2.71
C ALA A 34 -7.81 1.20 1.64
N LEU A 35 -6.49 0.99 1.75
CA LEU A 35 -5.53 1.42 0.73
C LEU A 35 -5.28 0.28 -0.23
N LYS A 36 -5.53 0.53 -1.51
CA LYS A 36 -5.24 -0.42 -2.58
C LYS A 36 -4.30 0.23 -3.59
N GLY A 37 -3.09 -0.34 -3.71
CA GLY A 37 -2.18 -0.04 -4.81
C GLY A 37 -2.76 -0.60 -6.11
N LEU A 38 -3.32 0.28 -6.92
CA LEU A 38 -4.07 -0.12 -8.10
C LEU A 38 -3.21 -0.06 -9.36
N HIS A 39 -3.52 -0.94 -10.29
CA HIS A 39 -3.12 -0.78 -11.70
C HIS A 39 -4.06 0.18 -12.45
N ARG A 40 -5.26 0.44 -11.89
CA ARG A 40 -6.28 1.38 -12.35
C ARG A 40 -7.15 1.79 -11.16
N CYS A 41 -7.14 3.07 -10.79
CA CYS A 41 -8.15 3.63 -9.91
C CYS A 41 -9.40 3.87 -10.77
N HIS A 42 -10.43 3.05 -10.60
CA HIS A 42 -11.74 3.27 -11.22
C HIS A 42 -12.77 3.43 -10.11
N GLU A 43 -13.68 4.39 -10.26
CA GLU A 43 -14.79 4.67 -9.35
C GLU A 43 -15.59 3.40 -8.97
N ASN A 44 -15.77 2.49 -9.95
CA ASN A 44 -16.41 1.19 -9.78
C ASN A 44 -15.76 0.31 -8.70
N LEU A 45 -14.44 0.36 -8.53
CA LEU A 45 -13.76 -0.44 -7.52
C LEU A 45 -13.89 0.16 -6.11
N CYS A 46 -13.83 1.50 -5.99
CA CYS A 46 -14.03 2.13 -4.69
C CYS A 46 -15.52 1.95 -4.25
N LEU A 47 -16.47 1.77 -5.19
CA LEU A 47 -17.85 1.29 -4.95
C LEU A 47 -17.97 -0.20 -4.56
N GLU A 48 -17.31 -1.11 -5.27
CA GLU A 48 -17.29 -2.55 -4.91
C GLU A 48 -16.72 -2.75 -3.49
N LEU A 49 -15.62 -2.05 -3.18
CA LEU A 49 -15.01 -2.10 -1.86
C LEU A 49 -15.93 -1.47 -0.81
N SER A 50 -16.60 -0.35 -1.09
CA SER A 50 -17.57 0.20 -0.13
C SER A 50 -18.71 -0.80 0.13
N GLY A 51 -19.17 -1.54 -0.88
CA GLY A 51 -20.05 -2.71 -0.74
C GLY A 51 -19.50 -3.76 0.23
N TYR A 52 -18.28 -4.23 0.00
CA TYR A 52 -17.62 -5.23 0.83
C TYR A 52 -17.47 -4.78 2.30
N TYR A 53 -17.15 -3.51 2.53
CA TYR A 53 -17.01 -2.96 3.88
C TYR A 53 -18.33 -2.54 4.54
N GLY A 54 -19.47 -2.66 3.84
CA GLY A 54 -20.78 -2.21 4.32
C GLY A 54 -20.90 -0.69 4.45
N TRP A 55 -20.20 0.05 3.58
CA TRP A 55 -20.15 1.51 3.50
C TRP A 55 -20.85 2.06 2.26
N SER A 56 -21.63 1.22 1.59
CA SER A 56 -22.35 1.51 0.35
C SER A 56 -23.14 2.82 0.43
N ASP A 57 -23.69 3.11 1.61
CA ASP A 57 -24.56 4.27 1.83
C ASP A 57 -23.78 5.58 2.08
N SER A 58 -22.49 5.53 2.44
CA SER A 58 -21.73 6.75 2.77
C SER A 58 -20.21 6.54 2.84
N PHE A 59 -19.51 6.89 1.75
CA PHE A 59 -18.05 6.94 1.70
C PHE A 59 -17.55 8.15 0.89
N GLN A 60 -16.31 8.55 1.13
CA GLN A 60 -15.57 9.51 0.32
C GLN A 60 -14.31 8.84 -0.24
N SER A 61 -13.84 9.31 -1.40
CA SER A 61 -12.61 8.79 -2.01
C SER A 61 -11.75 9.88 -2.64
N LYS A 62 -10.43 9.65 -2.68
CA LYS A 62 -9.44 10.43 -3.43
C LYS A 62 -8.53 9.50 -4.23
N GLY A 63 -8.29 9.86 -5.49
CA GLY A 63 -7.45 9.09 -6.40
C GLY A 63 -6.27 9.93 -6.91
N ALA A 64 -5.10 9.32 -7.04
CA ALA A 64 -4.07 9.76 -7.98
C ALA A 64 -4.21 8.92 -9.26
N GLU A 65 -4.24 9.56 -10.43
CA GLU A 65 -4.42 8.88 -11.71
C GLU A 65 -3.19 8.02 -12.08
N PRO A 66 -3.39 6.87 -12.77
CA PRO A 66 -2.29 6.09 -13.32
C PRO A 66 -1.51 6.85 -14.40
N HIS A 67 -0.23 6.51 -14.58
CA HIS A 67 0.52 6.84 -15.79
C HIS A 67 0.62 5.59 -16.68
N GLY A 68 -0.23 5.51 -17.71
CA GLY A 68 -0.29 4.36 -18.63
C GLY A 68 -0.97 3.14 -17.98
N LEU A 69 -0.36 1.94 -18.12
CA LEU A 69 -0.89 0.66 -17.58
C LEU A 69 -0.49 0.38 -16.12
N SER A 70 0.17 1.34 -15.47
CA SER A 70 0.76 1.20 -14.15
C SER A 70 0.56 2.45 -13.31
N GLY A 71 0.39 2.26 -12.01
CA GLY A 71 0.16 3.35 -11.06
C GLY A 71 -1.32 3.58 -10.77
N GLY A 72 -1.58 4.46 -9.82
CA GLY A 72 -2.90 4.74 -9.31
C GLY A 72 -3.05 4.38 -7.84
N LEU A 73 -3.36 5.38 -7.02
CA LEU A 73 -3.60 5.21 -5.59
C LEU A 73 -5.02 5.72 -5.30
N CYS A 74 -5.95 4.84 -4.87
CA CYS A 74 -7.24 5.24 -4.30
C CYS A 74 -7.10 5.18 -2.79
N MET A 75 -7.62 6.20 -2.12
CA MET A 75 -7.94 6.14 -0.71
C MET A 75 -9.42 6.41 -0.56
N PHE A 76 -10.09 5.64 0.28
CA PHE A 76 -11.49 5.86 0.62
C PHE A 76 -11.73 5.64 2.11
N TRP A 77 -12.73 6.33 2.64
CA TRP A 77 -13.07 6.28 4.06
C TRP A 77 -14.58 6.45 4.25
N LYS A 78 -15.10 5.91 5.34
CA LYS A 78 -16.50 6.10 5.75
C LYS A 78 -16.74 7.58 6.06
N HIS A 79 -17.94 8.07 5.77
CA HIS A 79 -18.37 9.40 6.19
C HIS A 79 -18.34 9.55 7.72
N GLY A 80 -17.87 10.69 8.23
CA GLY A 80 -17.70 10.93 9.67
C GLY A 80 -16.46 11.76 10.00
N PRO A 81 -15.23 11.22 9.84
CA PRO A 81 -14.01 11.96 10.11
C PRO A 81 -13.86 13.15 9.16
N GLN A 82 -13.38 14.28 9.69
CA GLN A 82 -12.95 15.38 8.83
C GLN A 82 -11.58 15.04 8.25
N VAL A 83 -11.55 14.88 6.93
CA VAL A 83 -10.34 14.54 6.18
C VAL A 83 -10.04 15.69 5.22
N GLU A 84 -8.87 16.31 5.41
CA GLU A 84 -8.38 17.40 4.56
C GLU A 84 -7.32 16.85 3.61
N LEU A 85 -7.52 17.02 2.29
CA LEU A 85 -6.50 16.67 1.31
C LEU A 85 -5.38 17.72 1.32
N VAL A 86 -4.17 17.30 1.71
CA VAL A 86 -3.00 18.17 1.67
C VAL A 86 -2.35 18.12 0.28
N LYS A 87 -2.04 16.92 -0.19
CA LYS A 87 -1.34 16.72 -1.46
C LYS A 87 -1.54 15.30 -1.98
N TYR A 88 -1.50 15.14 -3.30
CA TYR A 88 -1.29 13.85 -3.93
C TYR A 88 -0.12 13.95 -4.91
N ALA A 89 0.55 12.83 -5.13
CA ALA A 89 1.64 12.66 -6.07
C ALA A 89 1.59 11.25 -6.64
N GLU A 90 2.49 10.93 -7.57
CA GLU A 90 2.53 9.65 -8.28
C GLU A 90 2.52 8.42 -7.36
N PHE A 91 3.17 8.51 -6.19
CA PHE A 91 3.35 7.38 -5.28
C PHE A 91 2.76 7.58 -3.89
N TYR A 92 2.13 8.73 -3.60
CA TYR A 92 1.48 8.95 -2.30
C TYR A 92 0.28 9.89 -2.35
N ILE A 93 -0.64 9.68 -1.41
CA ILE A 93 -1.70 10.62 -1.03
C ILE A 93 -1.47 11.03 0.42
N GLU A 94 -1.50 12.33 0.65
CA GLU A 94 -1.33 12.97 1.96
C GLU A 94 -2.63 13.64 2.37
N VAL A 95 -3.12 13.28 3.55
CA VAL A 95 -4.27 13.93 4.17
C VAL A 95 -3.99 14.26 5.63
N VAL A 96 -4.69 15.26 6.14
CA VAL A 96 -4.80 15.52 7.58
C VAL A 96 -6.14 14.98 8.03
N ILE A 97 -6.12 14.24 9.14
CA ILE A 97 -7.31 13.66 9.76
C ILE A 97 -7.52 14.35 11.10
N HIS A 98 -8.73 14.81 11.32
CA HIS A 98 -9.17 15.37 12.60
C HIS A 98 -9.95 14.29 13.36
N ASP A 99 -9.39 13.84 14.48
CA ASP A 99 -10.07 12.94 15.42
C ASP A 99 -10.73 13.79 16.51
N ASP A 100 -12.05 13.98 16.37
CA ASP A 100 -12.85 14.76 17.30
C ASP A 100 -13.01 14.09 18.67
N GLU A 101 -12.88 12.76 18.78
CA GLU A 101 -12.96 12.05 20.06
C GLU A 101 -11.68 12.29 20.86
N LYS A 102 -10.53 12.14 20.20
CA LYS A 102 -9.20 12.28 20.78
C LYS A 102 -8.70 13.72 20.83
N LYS A 103 -9.41 14.65 20.18
CA LYS A 103 -9.05 16.08 20.06
C LYS A 103 -7.64 16.27 19.51
N VAL A 104 -7.27 15.45 18.53
CA VAL A 104 -5.96 15.47 17.88
C VAL A 104 -6.14 15.48 16.37
N LYS A 105 -5.29 16.23 15.67
CA LYS A 105 -5.14 16.12 14.22
C LYS A 105 -3.80 15.48 13.88
N TRP A 106 -3.76 14.71 12.81
CA TRP A 106 -2.56 13.96 12.43
C TRP A 106 -2.49 13.73 10.92
N HIS A 107 -1.27 13.54 10.43
CA HIS A 107 -0.99 13.33 9.00
C HIS A 107 -1.04 11.84 8.64
N LEU A 108 -1.67 11.54 7.53
CA LEU A 108 -1.63 10.24 6.89
C LEU A 108 -0.92 10.35 5.55
N LEU A 109 0.10 9.52 5.35
CA LEU A 109 0.69 9.25 4.05
C LEU A 109 0.31 7.85 3.60
N ALA A 110 -0.64 7.77 2.67
CA ALA A 110 -0.91 6.56 1.92
C ALA A 110 0.12 6.44 0.79
N ILE A 111 0.83 5.32 0.67
CA ILE A 111 1.90 5.16 -0.32
C ILE A 111 1.75 3.90 -1.19
N TYR A 112 2.30 3.98 -2.39
CA TYR A 112 2.55 2.86 -3.28
C TYR A 112 3.92 3.04 -3.94
N ALA A 113 4.95 2.56 -3.25
CA ALA A 113 6.34 2.74 -3.64
C ALA A 113 6.72 1.92 -4.88
N SER A 114 7.66 2.42 -5.67
CA SER A 114 8.14 1.75 -6.88
C SER A 114 8.98 0.52 -6.53
N THR A 115 8.93 -0.52 -7.38
CA THR A 115 9.85 -1.67 -7.28
C THR A 115 11.20 -1.39 -7.95
N ASN A 116 11.35 -0.26 -8.64
CA ASN A 116 12.61 0.15 -9.26
C ASN A 116 13.49 0.84 -8.20
N GLU A 117 14.63 0.24 -7.86
CA GLU A 117 15.54 0.71 -6.80
C GLU A 117 15.98 2.18 -6.95
N ARG A 118 16.21 2.64 -8.19
CA ARG A 118 16.64 4.04 -8.43
C ARG A 118 15.53 5.03 -8.09
N VAL A 119 14.29 4.71 -8.48
CA VAL A 119 13.11 5.53 -8.17
C VAL A 119 12.80 5.44 -6.68
N HIS A 120 12.88 4.24 -6.13
CA HIS A 120 12.59 3.92 -4.73
C HIS A 120 13.46 4.72 -3.77
N CYS A 121 14.78 4.79 -4.01
CA CYS A 121 15.70 5.63 -3.23
C CYS A 121 15.27 7.11 -3.16
N GLY A 122 14.84 7.69 -4.29
CA GLY A 122 14.30 9.05 -4.34
C GLY A 122 13.00 9.20 -3.55
N GLN A 123 12.11 8.19 -3.61
CA GLN A 123 10.85 8.17 -2.86
C GLN A 123 11.08 8.16 -1.35
N TRP A 124 12.01 7.36 -0.83
CA TRP A 124 12.39 7.36 0.59
C TRP A 124 12.87 8.74 1.04
N HIS A 125 13.73 9.38 0.26
CA HIS A 125 14.23 10.73 0.56
C HIS A 125 13.10 11.77 0.61
N THR A 126 12.17 11.70 -0.34
CA THR A 126 10.98 12.56 -0.34
C THR A 126 10.11 12.34 0.89
N LEU A 127 9.87 11.08 1.26
CA LEU A 127 9.09 10.74 2.46
C LEU A 127 9.79 11.22 3.73
N ASN A 128 11.09 10.94 3.91
CA ASN A 128 11.88 11.39 5.07
C ASN A 128 11.81 12.90 5.24
N LYS A 129 12.04 13.67 4.17
CA LYS A 129 11.94 15.14 4.22
C LYS A 129 10.55 15.64 4.63
N LYS A 130 9.48 14.92 4.29
CA LYS A 130 8.12 15.27 4.70
C LYS A 130 7.88 14.92 6.17
N ILE A 131 8.14 13.67 6.55
CA ILE A 131 7.91 13.14 7.89
C ILE A 131 8.65 13.98 8.93
N LEU A 132 9.92 14.31 8.67
CA LEU A 132 10.74 15.11 9.58
C LEU A 132 10.31 16.57 9.72
N ARG A 133 9.41 17.07 8.87
CA ARG A 133 8.84 18.42 8.97
C ARG A 133 7.54 18.45 9.76
N TYR A 134 6.90 17.31 9.99
CA TYR A 134 5.65 17.28 10.73
C TYR A 134 5.91 17.58 12.20
N THR A 135 5.18 18.56 12.73
CA THR A 135 5.12 18.80 14.17
C THR A 135 4.03 17.95 14.81
N GLU A 136 2.96 17.67 14.06
CA GLU A 136 1.85 16.81 14.46
C GLU A 136 2.16 15.30 14.33
N PRO A 137 1.38 14.42 14.99
CA PRO A 137 1.52 12.97 14.79
C PRO A 137 1.34 12.58 13.33
N CYS A 138 2.00 11.51 12.89
CA CYS A 138 1.85 11.02 11.54
C CYS A 138 1.91 9.49 11.46
N ILE A 139 1.28 8.97 10.41
CA ILE A 139 1.31 7.57 10.05
C ILE A 139 1.48 7.42 8.54
N VAL A 140 2.30 6.45 8.15
CA VAL A 140 2.56 6.07 6.76
C VAL A 140 2.07 4.65 6.56
N VAL A 141 1.23 4.45 5.57
CA VAL A 141 0.62 3.15 5.26
C VAL A 141 0.62 2.84 3.79
N GLY A 142 0.67 1.55 3.49
CA GLY A 142 0.52 1.04 2.13
C GLY A 142 1.73 0.22 1.74
N ASN A 143 2.00 0.21 0.44
CA ASN A 143 2.97 -0.70 -0.14
C ASN A 143 4.35 -0.04 -0.20
N PHE A 144 5.29 -0.57 0.58
CA PHE A 144 6.67 -0.09 0.62
C PHE A 144 7.56 -0.73 -0.45
N SER A 145 7.06 -1.74 -1.20
CA SER A 145 7.80 -2.47 -2.23
C SER A 145 9.13 -3.10 -1.77
N ASP A 146 9.35 -3.23 -0.46
CA ASP A 146 10.55 -3.82 0.11
C ASP A 146 10.30 -4.54 1.45
N ILE A 147 11.28 -5.32 1.87
CA ILE A 147 11.26 -6.10 3.12
C ILE A 147 12.41 -5.70 4.04
N LEU A 148 12.23 -5.93 5.33
CA LEU A 148 13.21 -5.66 6.38
C LEU A 148 14.00 -6.90 6.76
N ASP A 149 13.47 -8.08 6.50
CA ASP A 149 14.12 -9.34 6.84
C ASP A 149 13.71 -10.46 5.88
N SER A 150 14.59 -11.45 5.73
CA SER A 150 14.36 -12.62 4.90
C SER A 150 13.08 -13.40 5.27
N SER A 151 12.69 -13.42 6.55
CA SER A 151 11.45 -14.06 7.04
C SER A 151 10.17 -13.46 6.48
N GLU A 152 10.25 -12.26 5.90
CA GLU A 152 9.12 -11.57 5.29
C GLU A 152 8.88 -11.99 3.83
N LYS A 153 9.66 -12.96 3.36
CA LYS A 153 9.55 -13.57 2.05
C LYS A 153 9.56 -15.10 2.15
N ALA A 154 8.67 -15.74 1.42
CA ALA A 154 8.65 -17.19 1.23
C ALA A 154 8.71 -17.51 -0.27
N GLY A 155 9.62 -18.42 -0.65
CA GLY A 155 9.82 -18.85 -2.04
C GLY A 155 10.54 -17.82 -2.93
N GLY A 156 11.04 -18.29 -4.07
CA GLY A 156 11.85 -17.49 -4.99
C GLY A 156 13.19 -17.05 -4.39
N ASP A 157 13.89 -16.16 -5.10
CA ASP A 157 15.22 -15.71 -4.69
C ASP A 157 15.19 -14.79 -3.47
N PRO A 158 16.19 -14.85 -2.57
CA PRO A 158 16.27 -13.95 -1.44
C PRO A 158 16.37 -12.48 -1.90
N ARG A 159 15.85 -11.56 -1.09
CA ARG A 159 16.06 -10.13 -1.30
C ARG A 159 17.52 -9.79 -0.97
N THR A 160 18.10 -8.82 -1.67
CA THR A 160 19.47 -8.38 -1.40
C THR A 160 19.54 -7.66 -0.05
N GLU A 161 20.61 -7.89 0.72
CA GLU A 161 20.85 -7.16 1.97
C GLU A 161 20.96 -5.64 1.74
N GLN A 162 21.44 -5.21 0.57
CA GLN A 162 21.51 -3.80 0.21
C GLN A 162 20.12 -3.14 0.19
N SER A 163 19.12 -3.81 -0.41
CA SER A 163 17.73 -3.31 -0.45
C SER A 163 17.15 -3.25 0.98
N MET A 164 17.31 -4.33 1.74
CA MET A 164 16.80 -4.39 3.12
C MET A 164 17.48 -3.37 4.03
N ALA A 165 18.79 -3.15 3.90
CA ALA A 165 19.53 -2.14 4.64
C ALA A 165 19.07 -0.72 4.29
N ALA A 166 18.77 -0.43 3.02
CA ALA A 166 18.23 0.86 2.60
C ALA A 166 16.85 1.11 3.25
N PHE A 167 15.98 0.10 3.31
CA PHE A 167 14.70 0.21 4.00
C PHE A 167 14.89 0.41 5.51
N ARG A 168 15.71 -0.40 6.18
CA ARG A 168 16.02 -0.23 7.61
C ARG A 168 16.54 1.18 7.92
N ARG A 169 17.41 1.74 7.05
CA ARG A 169 17.91 3.11 7.17
C ARG A 169 16.78 4.13 7.07
N PHE A 170 15.85 3.98 6.15
CA PHE A 170 14.69 4.88 6.08
C PHE A 170 13.88 4.89 7.38
N LEU A 171 13.58 3.73 7.98
CA LEU A 171 12.84 3.70 9.25
C LEU A 171 13.60 4.46 10.34
N SER A 172 14.91 4.22 10.43
CA SER A 172 15.76 4.89 11.41
C SER A 172 15.78 6.40 11.20
N GLU A 173 15.87 6.88 9.96
CA GLU A 173 15.93 8.30 9.62
C GLU A 173 14.57 9.01 9.79
N SER A 174 13.46 8.33 9.50
CA SER A 174 12.10 8.87 9.68
C SER A 174 11.62 8.84 11.13
N MET A 175 12.31 8.11 12.02
CA MET A 175 11.89 7.85 13.40
C MET A 175 10.48 7.24 13.48
N LEU A 176 10.10 6.45 12.47
CA LEU A 176 8.83 5.76 12.45
C LEU A 176 8.96 4.36 13.05
N LEU A 177 7.95 3.98 13.80
CA LEU A 177 7.84 2.70 14.48
C LEU A 177 6.83 1.81 13.76
N HIS A 178 7.08 0.50 13.79
CA HIS A 178 6.11 -0.46 13.27
C HIS A 178 4.83 -0.45 14.09
N LEU A 179 3.70 -0.30 13.42
CA LEU A 179 2.38 -0.47 14.04
C LEU A 179 2.09 -1.95 14.39
N GLY A 180 2.78 -2.87 13.73
CA GLY A 180 2.47 -4.29 13.75
C GLY A 180 1.21 -4.62 12.93
N PHE A 181 0.88 -5.90 12.86
CA PHE A 181 -0.26 -6.38 12.09
C PHE A 181 -0.90 -7.62 12.74
N ASP A 182 -2.16 -7.85 12.40
CA ASP A 182 -2.91 -9.07 12.67
C ASP A 182 -3.34 -9.72 11.34
N GLY A 183 -3.55 -11.03 11.34
CA GLY A 183 -3.95 -11.80 10.15
C GLY A 183 -2.77 -12.42 9.39
N TYR A 184 -2.93 -12.61 8.08
CA TYR A 184 -1.97 -13.35 7.27
C TYR A 184 -0.66 -12.56 7.07
N PRO A 185 0.53 -13.15 7.26
CA PRO A 185 1.79 -12.38 7.32
C PRO A 185 2.31 -11.87 5.97
N PHE A 186 1.79 -12.34 4.84
CA PHE A 186 2.24 -11.93 3.51
C PHE A 186 1.16 -11.12 2.78
N THR A 187 1.56 -10.03 2.14
CA THR A 187 0.63 -9.07 1.51
C THR A 187 0.64 -9.11 -0.03
N CYS A 188 1.66 -9.75 -0.59
CA CYS A 188 1.80 -9.99 -2.01
C CYS A 188 1.95 -11.49 -2.27
N ARG A 189 1.30 -11.97 -3.34
CA ARG A 189 1.34 -13.38 -3.76
C ARG A 189 1.56 -13.45 -5.28
N ASN A 190 2.57 -14.20 -5.70
CA ASN A 190 2.87 -14.43 -7.10
C ASN A 190 3.13 -15.93 -7.32
N ARG A 191 2.27 -16.58 -8.11
CA ARG A 191 2.45 -17.99 -8.49
C ARG A 191 3.15 -18.04 -9.85
N ARG A 192 4.31 -18.69 -9.88
CA ARG A 192 5.10 -18.96 -11.09
C ARG A 192 5.19 -20.46 -11.31
N GLU A 193 5.69 -20.87 -12.48
CA GLU A 193 6.00 -22.29 -12.74
C GLU A 193 7.01 -22.83 -11.72
N SER A 194 7.98 -22.02 -11.29
CA SER A 194 8.97 -22.38 -10.27
C SER A 194 8.44 -22.44 -8.85
N GLY A 195 7.15 -22.15 -8.63
CA GLY A 195 6.50 -22.23 -7.34
C GLY A 195 5.83 -20.94 -6.89
N LEU A 196 5.36 -20.96 -5.65
CA LEU A 196 4.67 -19.85 -5.02
C LEU A 196 5.67 -18.91 -4.34
N ILE A 197 5.58 -17.61 -4.64
CA ILE A 197 6.34 -16.54 -3.99
C ILE A 197 5.36 -15.69 -3.19
N GLN A 198 5.69 -15.43 -1.92
CA GLN A 198 4.91 -14.59 -1.01
C GLN A 198 5.81 -13.58 -0.32
N VAL A 199 5.35 -12.33 -0.21
CA VAL A 199 6.16 -11.24 0.36
C VAL A 199 5.28 -10.30 1.18
N ARG A 200 5.77 -9.81 2.33
CA ARG A 200 5.14 -8.74 3.11
C ARG A 200 5.62 -7.37 2.62
N LEU A 201 4.87 -6.77 1.71
CA LEU A 201 5.19 -5.45 1.13
C LEU A 201 4.41 -4.31 1.78
N ASP A 202 3.26 -4.61 2.37
CA ASP A 202 2.37 -3.62 2.95
C ASP A 202 2.58 -3.50 4.47
N ARG A 203 2.60 -2.26 4.97
CA ARG A 203 2.89 -1.95 6.38
C ARG A 203 2.19 -0.68 6.83
N GLY A 204 2.07 -0.55 8.16
CA GLY A 204 1.82 0.71 8.84
C GLY A 204 3.02 1.10 9.71
N LEU A 205 3.50 2.32 9.50
CA LEU A 205 4.60 2.92 10.23
C LEU A 205 4.11 4.22 10.87
N ALA A 206 4.23 4.38 12.18
CA ALA A 206 3.67 5.51 12.91
C ALA A 206 4.76 6.24 13.69
N SER A 207 4.63 7.57 13.83
CA SER A 207 5.46 8.31 14.76
C SER A 207 5.08 7.97 16.21
N GLU A 208 6.02 8.15 17.14
CA GLU A 208 5.77 7.92 18.57
C GLU A 208 4.57 8.73 19.08
N LYS A 209 4.48 10.01 18.69
CA LYS A 209 3.34 10.90 18.99
C LYS A 209 1.99 10.37 18.49
N TRP A 210 1.99 9.53 17.44
CA TRP A 210 0.77 8.91 16.93
C TRP A 210 0.40 7.68 17.74
N LEU A 211 1.39 6.91 18.22
CA LEU A 211 1.14 5.75 19.07
C LEU A 211 0.57 6.13 20.45
N GLU A 212 0.88 7.31 20.98
CA GLU A 212 0.35 7.81 22.26
C GLU A 212 -1.19 7.78 22.35
N PRO A 213 -1.96 8.44 21.44
CA PRO A 213 -3.43 8.37 21.45
C PRO A 213 -3.98 7.05 20.91
N TYR A 214 -3.20 6.27 20.14
CA TYR A 214 -3.62 5.03 19.49
C TYR A 214 -2.74 3.80 19.85
N PRO A 215 -2.52 3.48 21.14
CA PRO A 215 -1.52 2.49 21.56
C PRO A 215 -1.89 1.05 21.22
N LYS A 216 -3.15 0.81 20.84
CA LYS A 216 -3.68 -0.51 20.45
C LYS A 216 -3.93 -0.63 18.95
N ALA A 217 -3.62 0.40 18.17
CA ALA A 217 -3.82 0.36 16.73
C ALA A 217 -2.86 -0.64 16.10
N ARG A 218 -3.39 -1.40 15.14
CA ARG A 218 -2.66 -2.43 14.38
C ARG A 218 -3.15 -2.43 12.94
N MET A 219 -2.30 -2.87 12.02
CA MET A 219 -2.72 -3.19 10.67
C MET A 219 -3.52 -4.48 10.67
N MET A 220 -4.59 -4.56 9.88
CA MET A 220 -5.31 -5.80 9.64
C MET A 220 -5.05 -6.27 8.22
N HIS A 221 -4.45 -7.45 8.09
CA HIS A 221 -4.18 -8.09 6.81
C HIS A 221 -5.34 -9.03 6.44
N GLN A 222 -6.23 -8.58 5.55
CA GLN A 222 -7.39 -9.36 5.11
C GLN A 222 -7.21 -9.88 3.69
N ILE A 223 -7.42 -11.18 3.51
CA ILE A 223 -7.45 -11.79 2.18
C ILE A 223 -8.81 -11.45 1.55
N LEU A 224 -8.81 -10.56 0.55
CA LEU A 224 -10.01 -10.26 -0.22
C LEU A 224 -10.41 -11.46 -1.10
N PRO A 225 -11.72 -11.72 -1.26
CA PRO A 225 -12.20 -12.74 -2.19
C PRO A 225 -11.80 -12.43 -3.63
N GLU A 226 -11.69 -13.47 -4.48
CA GLU A 226 -11.24 -13.32 -5.88
C GLU A 226 -12.22 -12.53 -6.78
N LYS A 227 -13.46 -12.35 -6.31
CA LYS A 227 -14.45 -11.44 -6.86
C LYS A 227 -15.02 -10.62 -5.70
N LEU A 228 -14.98 -9.30 -5.84
CA LEU A 228 -15.76 -8.36 -5.04
C LEU A 228 -17.11 -8.15 -5.72
#